data_AF-A0A6M1ZPL8-F1
#
_entry.id   AF-A0A6M1ZPL8-F1
#
_cell.length_a   1.000
_cell.length_b   1.000
_cell.length_c   1.000
_cell.angle_alpha   90.00
_cell.angle_beta   90.00
_cell.angle_gamma   90.00
#
_symmetry.space_group_name_H-M   'P 1'
#
loop_
_entity.id
_entity.type
_entity.pdbx_description
1 polymer ?
#
loop_
_entity_poly.entity_id
_entity_poly.type
_entity_poly.pdbx_seq_one_letter_code
_entity_poly.pdbx_strand_id
1 'polypeptide(L)'
;MRDFLHFAKSFGRAFWLARGILLTILLLLLICSIITFRVEDISFWDSVYLSLITGLTIGYGDITPVTFIGKLMSICEGFIGLVFIGLNVAIATLALKRTAATHRTK
;
A
#
# COMPACT_ATOMS: atom_id res chain seq x y z
N MET A 1 -16.69 22.85 5.40
CA MET A 1 -15.82 22.22 6.43
C MET A 1 -16.47 21.01 7.12
N ARG A 2 -17.77 21.04 7.43
CA ARG A 2 -18.48 19.92 8.08
C ARG A 2 -18.50 18.64 7.21
N ASP A 3 -18.67 18.78 5.90
CA ASP A 3 -18.68 17.66 4.95
C ASP A 3 -17.34 16.93 4.85
N PHE A 4 -16.24 17.68 4.90
CA PHE A 4 -14.89 17.12 4.93
C PHE A 4 -14.66 16.26 6.18
N LEU A 5 -15.13 16.71 7.35
CA LEU A 5 -15.04 15.94 8.59
C LEU A 5 -15.90 14.67 8.55
N HIS A 6 -17.07 14.70 7.90
CA HIS A 6 -17.90 13.51 7.68
C HIS A 6 -17.24 12.49 6.75
N PHE A 7 -16.62 12.97 5.67
CA PHE A 7 -15.80 12.13 4.80
C PHE A 7 -14.61 11.52 5.57
N ALA A 8 -13.83 12.34 6.29
CA ALA A 8 -12.65 11.87 7.02
C ALA A 8 -12.99 10.81 8.07
N LYS A 9 -14.09 10.98 8.82
CA LYS A 9 -14.59 9.96 9.76
C LYS A 9 -15.06 8.68 9.06
N SER A 10 -15.74 8.81 7.92
CA SER A 10 -16.22 7.65 7.14
C SER A 10 -15.07 6.86 6.52
N PHE A 11 -14.06 7.58 6.00
CA PHE A 11 -12.81 7.03 5.50
C PHE A 11 -12.03 6.32 6.60
N GLY A 12 -11.84 6.96 7.75
CA GLY A 12 -11.16 6.36 8.91
C GLY A 12 -11.85 5.09 9.41
N ARG A 13 -13.19 5.05 9.45
CA ARG A 13 -13.94 3.83 9.77
C ARG A 13 -13.74 2.72 8.74
N ALA A 14 -13.76 3.06 7.45
CA ALA A 14 -13.53 2.08 6.38
C ALA A 14 -12.09 1.53 6.42
N PHE A 15 -11.11 2.38 6.72
CA PHE A 15 -9.72 1.98 6.93
C PHE A 15 -9.57 1.06 8.15
N TRP A 16 -10.27 1.38 9.26
CA TRP A 16 -10.31 0.53 10.45
C TRP A 16 -10.91 -0.85 10.17
N LEU A 17 -11.95 -0.93 9.33
CA LEU A 17 -12.51 -2.22 8.90
C LEU A 17 -11.52 -3.01 8.04
N ALA A 18 -10.80 -2.34 7.14
CA ALA A 18 -9.80 -2.95 6.28
C ALA A 18 -8.46 -3.24 6.98
N ARG A 19 -8.30 -2.87 8.26
CA ARG A 19 -7.01 -2.92 8.99
C ARG A 19 -6.34 -4.29 8.93
N GLY A 20 -7.11 -5.38 8.98
CA GLY A 20 -6.54 -6.73 8.94
C GLY A 20 -5.84 -7.00 7.61
N ILE A 21 -6.49 -6.66 6.50
CA ILE A 21 -5.95 -6.82 5.14
C ILE A 21 -4.74 -5.91 4.94
N LEU A 22 -4.83 -4.65 5.38
CA LEU A 22 -3.75 -3.67 5.27
C LEU A 22 -2.51 -4.11 6.06
N LEU A 23 -2.69 -4.67 7.26
CA LEU A 23 -1.59 -5.22 8.06
C LEU A 23 -0.97 -6.46 7.39
N THR A 24 -1.78 -7.34 6.81
CA THR A 24 -1.27 -8.50 6.06
C THR A 24 -0.44 -8.04 4.85
N ILE A 25 -0.91 -7.06 4.09
CA ILE A 25 -0.17 -6.50 2.96
C ILE A 25 1.15 -5.89 3.43
N LEU A 26 1.12 -5.08 4.50
CA LEU A 26 2.33 -4.48 5.07
C LEU A 26 3.33 -5.55 5.52
N LEU A 27 2.87 -6.62 6.16
CA LEU A 27 3.71 -7.74 6.56
C LEU A 27 4.33 -8.45 5.35
N LEU A 28 3.57 -8.66 4.27
CA LEU A 28 4.08 -9.27 3.05
C LEU A 28 5.17 -8.40 2.39
N LEU A 29 4.97 -7.08 2.32
CA LEU A 29 5.98 -6.16 1.82
C LEU A 29 7.26 -6.21 2.68
N LEU A 30 7.12 -6.22 4.02
CA LEU A 30 8.27 -6.34 4.92
C LEU A 30 9.00 -7.67 4.78
N ILE A 31 8.29 -8.78 4.56
CA ILE A 31 8.90 -10.09 4.32
C ILE A 31 9.71 -10.06 3.01
N CYS A 32 9.15 -9.53 1.92
CA CYS A 32 9.87 -9.35 0.67
C CYS A 32 11.10 -8.46 0.85
N SER A 33 10.96 -7.34 1.56
CA SER A 33 12.07 -6.43 1.88
C SER A 33 13.21 -7.14 2.65
N ILE A 34 12.89 -7.96 3.65
CA ILE A 34 13.89 -8.72 4.41
C ILE A 34 14.59 -9.76 3.52
N ILE A 35 13.87 -10.42 2.61
CA ILE A 35 14.48 -11.35 1.66
C ILE A 35 15.44 -10.58 0.76
N THR A 36 15.00 -9.47 0.17
CA THR A 36 15.81 -8.62 -0.72
C THR A 36 17.04 -8.05 -0.02
N PHE A 37 16.92 -7.61 1.23
CA PHE A 37 18.04 -7.21 2.09
C PHE A 37 19.12 -8.29 2.15
N ARG A 38 18.73 -9.56 2.35
CA ARG A 38 19.67 -10.67 2.49
C ARG A 38 20.28 -11.12 1.17
N VAL A 39 19.54 -11.04 0.06
CA VAL A 39 20.02 -11.55 -1.24
C VAL A 39 20.77 -10.51 -2.06
N GLU A 40 20.44 -9.23 -1.92
CA GLU A 40 21.11 -8.14 -2.65
C GLU A 40 22.27 -7.50 -1.86
N ASP A 41 22.49 -7.89 -0.60
CA ASP A 41 23.54 -7.34 0.29
C ASP A 41 23.53 -5.80 0.38
N ILE A 42 22.32 -5.23 0.37
CA ILE A 42 22.06 -3.78 0.54
C ILE A 42 21.79 -3.45 2.00
N SER A 43 21.79 -2.17 2.38
CA SER A 43 21.44 -1.79 3.75
C SER A 43 19.97 -2.09 4.05
N PHE A 44 19.64 -2.29 5.34
CA PHE A 44 18.25 -2.53 5.76
C PHE A 44 17.31 -1.38 5.36
N TRP A 45 17.79 -0.14 5.44
CA TRP A 45 16.99 1.01 5.06
C TRP A 45 16.80 1.10 3.54
N ASP A 46 17.82 0.72 2.77
CA ASP A 46 17.73 0.65 1.31
C ASP A 46 16.76 -0.45 0.85
N SER A 47 16.73 -1.60 1.55
CA SER A 47 15.78 -2.67 1.22
C SER A 47 14.33 -2.28 1.54
N VAL A 48 14.10 -1.56 2.64
CA VAL A 48 12.77 -1.05 3.00
C VAL A 48 12.37 0.03 2.01
N TYR A 49 13.28 0.93 1.66
CA TYR A 49 13.07 1.95 0.65
C TYR A 49 12.71 1.32 -0.72
N LEU A 50 13.52 0.37 -1.21
CA LEU A 50 13.27 -0.38 -2.44
C LEU A 50 11.90 -1.05 -2.44
N SER A 51 11.53 -1.70 -1.33
CA SER A 51 10.23 -2.35 -1.15
C SER A 51 9.08 -1.35 -1.21
N LEU A 52 9.21 -0.20 -0.56
CA LEU A 52 8.20 0.85 -0.55
C LEU A 52 8.03 1.50 -1.92
N ILE A 53 9.12 1.87 -2.61
CA ILE A 53 9.01 2.50 -3.94
C ILE A 53 8.45 1.51 -4.98
N THR A 54 8.73 0.21 -4.82
CA THR A 54 8.20 -0.84 -5.70
C THR A 54 6.73 -1.12 -5.38
N GLY A 55 6.39 -1.35 -4.11
CA GLY A 55 5.03 -1.63 -3.66
C GLY A 55 4.08 -0.44 -3.78
N LEU A 56 4.56 0.80 -3.67
CA LEU A 56 3.77 1.99 -3.96
C LEU A 56 3.74 2.34 -5.45
N THR A 57 4.36 1.52 -6.30
CA THR A 57 4.42 1.71 -7.76
C THR A 57 5.08 3.03 -8.19
N ILE A 58 5.98 3.57 -7.36
CA ILE A 58 6.75 4.77 -7.66
C ILE A 58 7.90 4.43 -8.62
N GLY A 59 8.72 3.42 -8.27
CA GLY A 59 9.75 2.87 -9.14
C GLY A 59 10.83 3.86 -9.61
N TYR A 60 11.48 4.58 -8.68
CA TYR A 60 12.54 5.54 -9.05
C TYR A 60 13.71 4.90 -9.82
N GLY A 61 14.03 3.63 -9.55
CA GLY A 61 15.06 2.88 -10.27
C GLY A 61 16.50 3.25 -9.90
N ASP A 62 16.68 4.01 -8.82
CA ASP A 62 17.97 4.33 -8.21
C ASP A 62 18.60 3.13 -7.49
N ILE A 63 17.77 2.26 -6.92
CA ILE A 63 18.15 0.96 -6.39
C ILE A 63 17.34 -0.10 -7.14
N THR A 64 18.00 -1.14 -7.65
CA THR A 64 17.35 -2.21 -8.41
C THR A 64 17.93 -3.57 -8.05
N PRO A 65 17.11 -4.62 -7.86
CA PRO A 65 17.63 -5.95 -7.58
C PRO A 65 18.34 -6.54 -8.80
N VAL A 66 19.50 -7.13 -8.57
CA VAL A 66 20.33 -7.75 -9.61
C VAL A 66 20.17 -9.27 -9.58
N THR A 67 20.01 -9.84 -8.38
CA THR A 67 19.89 -11.30 -8.20
C THR A 67 18.57 -11.83 -8.74
N PHE A 68 18.56 -13.11 -9.09
CA PHE A 68 17.35 -13.78 -9.54
C PHE A 68 16.23 -13.73 -8.49
N ILE A 69 16.58 -13.98 -7.22
CA ILE A 69 15.61 -13.96 -6.11
C ILE A 69 15.13 -12.53 -5.86
N GLY A 70 16.01 -11.53 -5.85
CA GLY A 70 15.62 -10.12 -5.65
C GLY A 70 14.68 -9.63 -6.75
N LYS A 71 14.93 -10.00 -8.02
CA LYS A 71 14.02 -9.69 -9.13
C LYS A 71 12.65 -10.35 -8.94
N LEU A 72 12.61 -11.60 -8.49
CA LEU A 72 11.36 -12.28 -8.17
C LEU A 72 10.61 -11.58 -7.02
N MET A 73 11.33 -11.14 -5.98
CA MET A 73 10.74 -10.37 -4.88
C MET A 73 10.14 -9.04 -5.37
N SER A 74 10.83 -8.29 -6.23
CA SER A 74 10.27 -7.05 -6.78
C SER A 74 9.02 -7.27 -7.65
N ILE A 75 8.94 -8.40 -8.38
CA ILE A 75 7.71 -8.77 -9.09
C ILE A 75 6.58 -9.03 -8.08
N CYS A 76 6.85 -9.80 -7.02
CA CYS A 76 5.87 -10.05 -5.96
C CYS A 76 5.41 -8.75 -5.28
N GLU A 77 6.34 -7.84 -4.96
CA GLU A 77 6.03 -6.53 -4.38
C GLU A 77 5.18 -5.68 -5.31
N GLY A 78 5.42 -5.72 -6.63
CA GLY A 78 4.57 -5.05 -7.61
C GLY A 78 3.12 -5.54 -7.57
N PHE A 79 2.89 -6.86 -7.49
CA PHE A 79 1.54 -7.42 -7.37
C PHE A 79 0.88 -7.07 -6.03
N ILE A 80 1.62 -7.18 -4.92
CA ILE A 80 1.12 -6.81 -3.58
C ILE A 80 0.76 -5.31 -3.54
N GLY A 81 1.62 -4.49 -4.13
CA GLY A 81 1.43 -3.06 -4.29
C GLY A 81 0.18 -2.69 -5.08
N LEU A 82 -0.07 -3.37 -6.19
CA LEU A 82 -1.28 -3.18 -6.98
C LEU A 82 -2.55 -3.43 -6.17
N VAL A 83 -2.56 -4.50 -5.37
CA VAL A 83 -3.68 -4.81 -4.44
C VAL A 83 -3.81 -3.72 -3.38
N PHE A 84 -2.70 -3.25 -2.82
CA PHE A 84 -2.69 -2.17 -1.82
C PHE A 84 -3.33 -0.88 -2.36
N ILE A 85 -2.86 -0.41 -3.51
CA ILE A 85 -3.36 0.82 -4.14
C ILE A 85 -4.84 0.66 -4.50
N GLY A 86 -5.24 -0.47 -5.09
CA GLY A 86 -6.63 -0.77 -5.43
C GLY A 86 -7.57 -0.75 -4.21
N LEU A 87 -7.12 -1.31 -3.08
CA LEU A 87 -7.87 -1.29 -1.82
C LEU A 87 -8.05 0.14 -1.29
N ASN A 88 -6.99 0.96 -1.32
CA ASN A 88 -7.07 2.36 -0.89
C ASN A 88 -8.07 3.16 -1.76
N VAL A 89 -8.05 2.97 -3.08
CA VAL A 89 -9.02 3.58 -4.00
C VAL A 89 -10.45 3.13 -3.71
N ALA A 90 -10.66 1.84 -3.43
CA ALA A 90 -11.98 1.30 -3.08
C ALA A 90 -12.51 1.90 -1.77
N ILE A 91 -11.66 2.01 -0.74
CA ILE A 91 -11.99 2.64 0.55
C ILE A 91 -12.36 4.12 0.35
N ALA A 92 -11.58 4.86 -0.44
CA ALA A 92 -11.86 6.27 -0.75
C ALA A 92 -13.20 6.43 -1.47
N THR A 93 -13.46 5.60 -2.48
CA THR A 93 -14.71 5.61 -3.25
C THR A 93 -15.92 5.27 -2.39
N LEU A 94 -15.78 4.30 -1.48
CA LEU A 94 -16.84 3.93 -0.54
C LEU A 94 -17.15 5.06 0.44
N ALA A 95 -16.12 5.69 1.01
CA ALA A 95 -16.28 6.84 1.89
C ALA A 95 -16.99 8.00 1.17
N LEU A 96 -16.60 8.27 -0.07
CA LEU A 96 -17.24 9.30 -0.90
C LEU A 96 -18.71 8.99 -1.19
N LYS A 97 -19.04 7.75 -1.59
CA LYS A 97 -20.43 7.30 -1.85
C LYS A 97 -21.32 7.47 -0.62
N ARG A 98 -20.81 7.14 0.58
CA ARG A 98 -21.55 7.30 1.85
C ARG A 98 -21.83 8.77 2.18
N THR A 99 -20.85 9.65 1.97
CA THR A 99 -21.04 11.09 2.19
C THR A 99 -22.03 11.68 1.17
N ALA A 100 -21.95 11.29 -0.11
CA ALA A 100 -22.85 11.78 -1.16
C ALA A 100 -24.31 11.34 -0.94
N ALA A 101 -24.55 10.10 -0.48
CA ALA A 101 -25.89 9.61 -0.17
C ALA A 101 -26.56 10.39 0.98
N THR A 102 -25.78 10.82 1.97
CA THR A 102 -26.26 11.62 3.12
C THR A 102 -26.77 13.00 2.71
N HIS A 103 -26.28 13.54 1.58
CA HIS A 103 -26.71 14.83 1.03
C HIS A 103 -27.93 14.73 0.11
N ARG A 104 -28.23 13.57 -0.49
CA ARG A 104 -29.43 13.37 -1.32
C ARG A 104 -30.73 13.18 -0.52
N THR A 105 -30.63 12.89 0.77
CA THR A 105 -31.78 12.64 1.67
C THR A 105 -32.22 13.89 2.45
N LYS A 106 -31.64 15.05 2.16
CA LYS A 106 -32.09 16.37 2.65
C LYS A 106 -32.57 17.20 1.48
#